data_AF-A0A2V1C8E1-F1
#
_entry.id   AF-A0A2V1C8E1-F1
#
_cell.length_a   1.000
_cell.length_b   1.000
_cell.length_c   1.000
_cell.angle_alpha   90.00
_cell.angle_beta   90.00
_cell.angle_gamma   90.00
#
_symmetry.space_group_name_H-M   'P 1'
#
loop_
_entity.id
_entity.type
_entity.pdbx_description
1 polymer ?
#
loop_
_entity_poly.entity_id
_entity_poly.type
_entity_poly.pdbx_seq_one_letter_code
_entity_poly.pdbx_strand_id
1 'polypeptide(L)'
;RVEIKTIARQLLEALVFAHAKNVVHTGRNVSNYFDTFQRLPNHNQILSHRIFCFLDLHPTSTSPPSDYKISPKAFRSPESWLGLPWGPSADVWSFGAVIGSLMMGPYGELFGSSAENEEDAEIEILQKQNSMTGPYPLALLQRVGGDWPALFQVFADMDEDQTERVTWRLVVQELQLPEEDGAFIERVLKIDPAERPTADALLKDKWFSE
;
A
#
# COMPACT_ATOMS: atom_id res chain seq x y z
N ARG A 1 -9.31 2.35 18.16
CA ARG A 1 -8.30 1.93 17.15
C ARG A 1 -7.44 0.73 17.58
N VAL A 2 -7.61 0.19 18.79
CA VAL A 2 -6.93 -1.04 19.24
C VAL A 2 -7.03 -2.16 18.21
N GLU A 3 -8.18 -2.33 17.58
CA GLU A 3 -8.40 -3.34 16.53
C GLU A 3 -7.44 -3.20 15.33
N ILE A 4 -7.22 -1.98 14.81
CA ILE A 4 -6.31 -1.74 13.68
C ILE A 4 -4.87 -2.04 14.10
N LYS A 5 -4.45 -1.61 15.30
CA LYS A 5 -3.13 -1.93 15.85
C LYS A 5 -2.94 -3.44 16.05
N THR A 6 -3.97 -4.15 16.52
CA THR A 6 -3.93 -5.62 16.64
C THR A 6 -3.76 -6.30 15.29
N ILE A 7 -4.54 -5.90 14.27
CA ILE A 7 -4.38 -6.40 12.90
C ILE A 7 -2.97 -6.10 12.41
N ALA A 8 -2.53 -4.85 12.53
CA ALA A 8 -1.23 -4.42 12.03
C ALA A 8 -0.09 -5.25 12.63
N ARG A 9 -0.13 -5.51 13.94
CA ARG A 9 0.85 -6.34 14.64
C ARG A 9 0.87 -7.77 14.08
N GLN A 10 -0.30 -8.40 13.93
CA GLN A 10 -0.40 -9.77 13.42
C GLN A 10 0.11 -9.89 11.97
N LEU A 11 -0.21 -8.91 11.11
CA LEU A 11 0.27 -8.88 9.74
C LEU A 11 1.79 -8.74 9.69
N LEU A 12 2.36 -7.82 10.49
CA LEU A 12 3.81 -7.64 10.55
C LEU A 12 4.52 -8.88 11.11
N GLU A 13 3.97 -9.54 12.14
CA GLU A 13 4.51 -10.80 12.69
C GLU A 13 4.53 -11.91 11.61
N ALA A 14 3.47 -12.01 10.81
CA ALA A 14 3.42 -12.94 9.68
C ALA A 14 4.48 -12.61 8.61
N LEU A 15 4.63 -11.33 8.26
CA LEU A 15 5.67 -10.89 7.33
C LEU A 15 7.08 -11.17 7.85
N VAL A 16 7.36 -10.90 9.13
CA VAL A 16 8.64 -11.24 9.76
C VAL A 16 8.92 -12.74 9.63
N PHE A 17 7.94 -13.59 9.93
CA PHE A 17 8.09 -15.04 9.82
C PHE A 17 8.35 -15.51 8.38
N ALA A 18 7.71 -14.90 7.39
CA ALA A 18 7.87 -15.20 5.98
C ALA A 18 9.23 -14.71 5.44
N HIS A 19 9.57 -13.45 5.69
CA HIS A 19 10.81 -12.81 5.25
C HIS A 19 12.04 -13.50 5.84
N ALA A 20 11.96 -14.00 7.09
CA ALA A 20 13.02 -14.81 7.71
C ALA A 20 13.28 -16.15 6.99
N LYS A 21 12.32 -16.64 6.18
CA LYS A 21 12.46 -17.83 5.32
C LYS A 21 12.74 -17.49 3.87
N ASN A 22 13.08 -16.23 3.58
CA ASN A 22 13.23 -15.69 2.22
C ASN A 22 11.97 -15.89 1.37
N VAL A 23 10.78 -15.79 1.98
CA VAL A 23 9.50 -15.83 1.28
C VAL A 23 8.94 -14.42 1.19
N VAL A 24 8.58 -13.97 -0.02
CA VAL A 24 7.82 -12.73 -0.24
C VAL A 24 6.37 -13.11 -0.53
N HIS A 25 5.42 -12.47 0.16
CA HIS A 25 4.00 -12.82 0.10
C HIS A 25 3.36 -12.45 -1.25
N THR A 26 3.65 -11.27 -1.79
CA THR A 26 3.21 -10.80 -3.14
C THR A 26 1.69 -10.67 -3.36
N GLY A 27 0.87 -10.97 -2.34
CA GLY A 27 -0.50 -10.50 -2.23
C GLY A 27 -1.50 -10.98 -3.28
N ARG A 28 -1.23 -12.05 -4.04
CA ARG A 28 -2.05 -12.44 -5.22
C ARG A 28 -3.57 -12.52 -5.00
N ASN A 29 -4.04 -12.65 -3.76
CA ASN A 29 -5.47 -12.79 -3.45
C ASN A 29 -6.10 -11.63 -2.65
N VAL A 30 -5.38 -10.52 -2.37
CA VAL A 30 -5.89 -9.45 -1.46
C VAL A 30 -7.17 -8.78 -1.98
N SER A 31 -7.42 -8.74 -3.31
CA SER A 31 -8.61 -8.10 -3.91
C SER A 31 -9.90 -8.89 -3.73
N ASN A 32 -9.86 -10.23 -3.68
CA ASN A 32 -11.08 -11.06 -3.56
C ASN A 32 -11.77 -10.88 -2.20
N TYR A 33 -11.09 -10.28 -1.23
CA TYR A 33 -11.58 -10.18 0.12
C TYR A 33 -12.08 -8.79 0.49
N PHE A 34 -11.69 -7.73 -0.23
CA PHE A 34 -12.23 -6.38 0.01
C PHE A 34 -13.74 -6.31 -0.22
N ASP A 35 -14.22 -6.92 -1.30
CA ASP A 35 -15.65 -7.13 -1.57
C ASP A 35 -16.36 -7.98 -0.50
N THR A 36 -15.64 -8.94 0.09
CA THR A 36 -16.16 -9.77 1.18
C THR A 36 -16.27 -8.96 2.48
N PHE A 37 -15.34 -8.03 2.73
CA PHE A 37 -15.33 -7.17 3.93
C PHE A 37 -16.47 -6.15 3.94
N GLN A 38 -16.90 -5.65 2.78
CA GLN A 38 -18.04 -4.73 2.66
C GLN A 38 -19.39 -5.40 2.98
N ARG A 39 -19.48 -6.74 2.85
CA ARG A 39 -20.72 -7.52 3.01
C ARG A 39 -20.91 -8.12 4.40
N LEU A 40 -19.92 -8.01 5.30
CA LEU A 40 -20.00 -8.59 6.63
C LEU A 40 -20.67 -7.62 7.62
N PRO A 41 -21.75 -8.03 8.31
CA PRO A 41 -22.56 -7.11 9.12
C PRO A 41 -21.94 -6.76 10.50
N ASN A 42 -20.88 -7.45 10.94
CA ASN A 42 -20.33 -7.34 12.29
C ASN A 42 -18.81 -7.10 12.31
N HIS A 43 -18.36 -6.07 13.04
CA HIS A 43 -16.95 -5.71 13.24
C HIS A 43 -16.07 -6.91 13.63
N ASN A 44 -16.51 -7.77 14.55
CA ASN A 44 -15.70 -8.90 15.02
C ASN A 44 -15.51 -10.04 14.01
N GLN A 45 -16.46 -10.28 13.09
CA GLN A 45 -16.30 -11.26 12.00
C GLN A 45 -15.42 -10.72 10.87
N ILE A 46 -15.43 -9.41 10.68
CA ILE A 46 -14.55 -8.71 9.74
C ILE A 46 -13.08 -8.87 10.18
N LEU A 47 -12.78 -8.73 11.47
CA LEU A 47 -11.40 -8.82 11.99
C LEU A 47 -10.76 -10.21 11.83
N SER A 48 -11.50 -11.29 12.10
CA SER A 48 -11.00 -12.67 11.95
C SER A 48 -10.80 -13.07 10.48
N HIS A 49 -11.67 -12.60 9.58
CA HIS A 49 -11.48 -12.77 8.13
C HIS A 49 -10.32 -11.92 7.60
N ARG A 50 -10.14 -10.67 8.07
CA ARG A 50 -9.06 -9.77 7.63
C ARG A 50 -7.65 -10.36 7.83
N ILE A 51 -7.43 -11.08 8.92
CA ILE A 51 -6.16 -11.80 9.18
C ILE A 51 -5.97 -12.95 8.18
N PHE A 52 -7.02 -13.74 7.94
CA PHE A 52 -6.98 -14.91 7.06
C PHE A 52 -6.68 -14.56 5.59
N CYS A 53 -7.16 -13.41 5.12
CA CYS A 53 -7.05 -12.99 3.72
C CYS A 53 -5.67 -12.43 3.34
N PHE A 54 -4.92 -11.90 4.31
CA PHE A 54 -3.52 -11.47 4.10
C PHE A 54 -2.54 -12.66 4.19
N LEU A 55 -3.01 -13.83 4.63
CA LEU A 55 -2.22 -15.03 4.88
C LEU A 55 -2.36 -16.09 3.78
N ASP A 56 -2.97 -15.78 2.63
CA ASP A 56 -3.05 -16.72 1.51
C ASP A 56 -1.69 -16.80 0.80
N LEU A 57 -0.76 -17.45 1.49
CA LEU A 57 0.64 -17.62 1.15
C LEU A 57 0.72 -18.51 -0.10
N HIS A 58 0.98 -17.91 -1.24
CA HIS A 58 1.64 -18.60 -2.33
C HIS A 58 3.10 -18.21 -2.32
N PRO A 59 3.98 -18.99 -1.66
CA PRO A 59 5.40 -18.66 -1.61
C PRO A 59 5.93 -18.62 -3.04
N THR A 60 6.31 -17.43 -3.51
CA THR A 60 7.15 -17.33 -4.69
C THR A 60 8.59 -17.50 -4.22
N SER A 61 9.19 -18.63 -4.58
CA SER A 61 10.60 -18.92 -4.33
C SER A 61 11.43 -17.80 -4.96
N THR A 62 12.32 -17.21 -4.17
CA THR A 62 13.31 -16.19 -4.53
C THR A 62 13.92 -16.43 -5.91
N SER A 63 13.48 -15.65 -6.90
CA SER A 63 14.16 -15.26 -8.15
C SER A 63 13.11 -14.54 -9.03
N PRO A 64 12.99 -13.21 -9.04
CA PRO A 64 12.03 -12.57 -9.92
C PRO A 64 12.55 -12.66 -11.36
N PRO A 65 11.81 -13.22 -12.34
CA PRO A 65 11.82 -12.58 -13.64
C PRO A 65 11.35 -11.14 -13.43
N SER A 66 12.19 -10.20 -13.86
CA SER A 66 12.19 -8.78 -13.50
C SER A 66 11.00 -7.98 -14.04
N ASP A 67 9.99 -8.63 -14.61
CA ASP A 67 8.90 -8.05 -15.39
C ASP A 67 7.51 -8.45 -14.89
N TYR A 68 7.40 -9.32 -13.88
CA TYR A 68 6.11 -9.75 -13.35
C TYR A 68 5.55 -8.76 -12.31
N LYS A 69 4.39 -8.16 -12.62
CA LYS A 69 3.62 -7.32 -11.69
C LYS A 69 2.97 -8.20 -10.60
N ILE A 70 3.25 -7.88 -9.34
CA ILE A 70 2.70 -8.56 -8.16
C ILE A 70 1.63 -7.70 -7.46
N SER A 71 0.89 -8.32 -6.54
CA SER A 71 -0.21 -7.71 -5.78
C SER A 71 -1.37 -7.18 -6.64
N PRO A 72 -2.58 -7.04 -6.07
CA PRO A 72 -3.68 -6.36 -6.73
C PRO A 72 -3.37 -4.86 -6.86
N LYS A 73 -3.96 -4.21 -7.86
CA LYS A 73 -3.58 -2.85 -8.29
C LYS A 73 -3.59 -1.83 -7.14
N ALA A 74 -4.63 -1.83 -6.30
CA ALA A 74 -4.75 -0.92 -5.16
C ALA A 74 -3.69 -1.12 -4.05
N PHE A 75 -3.02 -2.29 -4.00
CA PHE A 75 -2.01 -2.60 -2.98
C PHE A 75 -0.61 -2.80 -3.60
N ARG A 76 -0.48 -2.57 -4.91
CA ARG A 76 0.76 -2.81 -5.66
C ARG A 76 1.80 -1.75 -5.35
N SER A 77 3.03 -2.21 -5.12
CA SER A 77 4.15 -1.32 -4.80
C SER A 77 4.68 -0.56 -6.02
N PRO A 78 5.27 0.63 -5.81
CA PRO A 78 5.91 1.43 -6.85
C PRO A 78 6.87 0.64 -7.74
N GLU A 79 7.79 -0.11 -7.14
CA GLU A 79 8.75 -0.92 -7.88
C GLU A 79 8.06 -2.01 -8.72
N SER A 80 6.94 -2.58 -8.25
CA SER A 80 6.17 -3.54 -9.03
C SER A 80 5.40 -2.87 -10.17
N TRP A 81 4.92 -1.63 -10.01
CA TRP A 81 4.30 -0.87 -11.10
C TRP A 81 5.32 -0.58 -12.20
N LEU A 82 6.50 -0.13 -11.80
CA LEU A 82 7.60 0.27 -12.67
C LEU A 82 8.34 -0.90 -13.33
N GLY A 83 7.98 -2.16 -13.01
CA GLY A 83 8.70 -3.34 -13.53
C GLY A 83 10.14 -3.42 -13.02
N LEU A 84 10.39 -2.93 -11.81
CA LEU A 84 11.68 -3.03 -11.14
C LEU A 84 11.74 -4.31 -10.28
N PRO A 85 12.95 -4.80 -9.95
CA PRO A 85 13.11 -5.88 -8.99
C PRO A 85 12.42 -5.54 -7.66
N TRP A 86 11.65 -6.50 -7.16
CA TRP A 86 10.92 -6.39 -5.91
C TRP A 86 11.41 -7.42 -4.90
N GLY A 87 11.06 -7.21 -3.63
CA GLY A 87 11.44 -8.07 -2.52
C GLY A 87 10.53 -7.85 -1.31
N PRO A 88 11.01 -8.17 -0.08
CA PRO A 88 10.25 -7.98 1.16
C PRO A 88 9.63 -6.58 1.35
N SER A 89 10.25 -5.54 0.80
CA SER A 89 9.75 -4.16 0.81
C SER A 89 8.41 -3.98 0.08
N ALA A 90 8.10 -4.84 -0.89
CA ALA A 90 6.82 -4.82 -1.60
C ALA A 90 5.67 -5.25 -0.68
N ASP A 91 5.90 -6.25 0.17
CA ASP A 91 4.92 -6.67 1.17
C ASP A 91 4.69 -5.57 2.22
N VAL A 92 5.74 -4.83 2.60
CA VAL A 92 5.62 -3.69 3.52
C VAL A 92 4.76 -2.58 2.92
N TRP A 93 4.89 -2.31 1.62
CA TRP A 93 4.01 -1.37 0.92
C TRP A 93 2.56 -1.85 0.93
N SER A 94 2.32 -3.10 0.53
CA SER A 94 0.97 -3.68 0.53
C SER A 94 0.35 -3.66 1.93
N PHE A 95 1.14 -3.92 2.98
CA PHE A 95 0.75 -3.76 4.38
C PHE A 95 0.32 -2.32 4.69
N GLY A 96 1.13 -1.32 4.32
CA GLY A 96 0.80 0.09 4.53
C GLY A 96 -0.49 0.50 3.83
N ALA A 97 -0.68 0.05 2.59
CA ALA A 97 -1.90 0.32 1.82
C ALA A 97 -3.14 -0.31 2.48
N VAL A 98 -3.02 -1.53 3.03
CA VAL A 98 -4.09 -2.15 3.81
C VAL A 98 -4.39 -1.35 5.08
N ILE A 99 -3.38 -1.04 5.91
CA ILE A 99 -3.61 -0.32 7.18
C ILE A 99 -4.17 1.08 6.92
N GLY A 100 -3.67 1.80 5.92
CA GLY A 100 -4.20 3.10 5.53
C GLY A 100 -5.66 3.03 5.07
N SER A 101 -6.02 2.02 4.28
CA SER A 101 -7.42 1.76 3.89
C SER A 101 -8.30 1.47 5.10
N LEU A 102 -7.81 0.68 6.06
CA LEU A 102 -8.54 0.42 7.32
C LEU A 102 -8.76 1.69 8.14
N MET A 103 -7.82 2.65 8.10
CA MET A 103 -7.96 3.94 8.77
C MET A 103 -8.96 4.87 8.07
N MET A 104 -9.09 4.76 6.74
CA MET A 104 -10.10 5.49 5.97
C MET A 104 -11.52 4.95 6.17
N GLY A 105 -11.66 3.70 6.62
CA GLY A 105 -12.93 3.08 6.96
C GLY A 105 -13.53 2.22 5.84
N PRO A 106 -14.77 1.72 6.02
CA PRO A 106 -15.35 0.64 5.20
C PRO A 106 -15.58 0.99 3.72
N TYR A 107 -15.52 2.27 3.35
CA TYR A 107 -15.78 2.73 1.98
C TYR A 107 -14.53 3.30 1.28
N GLY A 108 -13.36 3.22 1.92
CA GLY A 108 -12.13 3.83 1.41
C GLY A 108 -11.01 2.82 1.18
N GLU A 109 -10.64 2.61 -0.07
CA GLU A 109 -9.31 2.09 -0.42
C GLU A 109 -8.34 3.26 -0.56
N LEU A 110 -7.18 3.17 0.10
CA LEU A 110 -6.16 4.22 0.07
C LEU A 110 -5.75 4.58 -1.36
N PHE A 111 -5.62 3.57 -2.22
CA PHE A 111 -5.28 3.70 -3.64
C PHE A 111 -6.30 2.98 -4.53
N GLY A 112 -7.60 3.05 -4.19
CA GLY A 112 -8.65 2.46 -5.04
C GLY A 112 -8.94 3.30 -6.27
N SER A 113 -9.70 2.75 -7.21
CA SER A 113 -10.23 3.47 -8.38
C SER A 113 -11.73 3.21 -8.53
N SER A 114 -12.43 4.21 -9.06
CA SER A 114 -13.85 4.10 -9.42
C SER A 114 -14.06 4.05 -10.94
N ALA A 115 -12.98 4.01 -11.72
CA ALA A 115 -13.03 4.00 -13.18
C ALA A 115 -13.65 2.71 -13.71
N GLU A 116 -14.43 2.83 -14.79
CA GLU A 116 -15.13 1.69 -15.40
C GLU A 116 -14.21 0.82 -16.28
N ASN A 117 -13.15 1.40 -16.82
CA ASN A 117 -12.19 0.69 -17.65
C ASN A 117 -10.84 0.54 -16.96
N GLU A 118 -10.10 -0.45 -17.44
CA GLU A 118 -8.88 -0.89 -16.78
C GLU A 118 -7.74 0.13 -16.85
N GLU A 119 -7.62 0.85 -17.97
CA GLU A 119 -6.54 1.80 -18.22
C GLU A 119 -6.69 3.04 -17.33
N ASP A 120 -7.88 3.64 -17.31
CA ASP A 120 -8.20 4.76 -16.42
C ASP A 120 -8.05 4.37 -14.95
N ALA A 121 -8.38 3.12 -14.60
CA ALA A 121 -8.18 2.62 -13.25
C ALA A 121 -6.70 2.57 -12.86
N GLU A 122 -5.80 2.16 -13.76
CA GLU A 122 -4.36 2.20 -13.47
C GLU A 122 -3.85 3.63 -13.26
N ILE A 123 -4.32 4.56 -14.10
CA ILE A 123 -3.96 5.98 -14.04
C ILE A 123 -4.42 6.59 -12.71
N GLU A 124 -5.68 6.39 -12.31
CA GLU A 124 -6.21 6.90 -11.04
C GLU A 124 -5.44 6.36 -9.83
N ILE A 125 -5.09 5.07 -9.84
CA ILE A 125 -4.35 4.43 -8.75
C ILE A 125 -2.95 5.04 -8.63
N LEU A 126 -2.23 5.17 -9.75
CA LEU A 126 -0.89 5.75 -9.78
C LEU A 126 -0.89 7.24 -9.38
N GLN A 127 -1.88 7.99 -9.84
CA GLN A 127 -2.06 9.39 -9.46
C GLN A 127 -2.32 9.51 -7.95
N LYS A 128 -3.18 8.67 -7.37
CA LYS A 128 -3.41 8.64 -5.91
C LYS A 128 -2.16 8.25 -5.13
N GLN A 129 -1.37 7.28 -5.61
CA GLN A 129 -0.10 6.96 -4.97
C GLN A 129 0.83 8.18 -4.95
N ASN A 130 0.97 8.87 -6.08
CA ASN A 130 1.76 10.10 -6.20
C ASN A 130 1.23 11.23 -5.28
N SER A 131 -0.08 11.42 -5.24
CA SER A 131 -0.70 12.50 -4.47
C SER A 131 -0.56 12.28 -2.96
N MET A 132 -0.77 11.03 -2.51
CA MET A 132 -0.86 10.67 -1.10
C MET A 132 0.50 10.42 -0.45
N THR A 133 1.47 9.87 -1.19
CA THR A 133 2.79 9.49 -0.63
C THR A 133 3.92 10.45 -1.01
N GLY A 134 3.63 11.38 -1.93
CA GLY A 134 4.61 12.30 -2.50
C GLY A 134 5.05 11.88 -3.90
N PRO A 135 5.75 12.79 -4.62
CA PRO A 135 6.12 12.56 -5.99
C PRO A 135 7.10 11.39 -6.11
N TYR A 136 6.96 10.61 -7.18
CA TYR A 136 7.97 9.60 -7.52
C TYR A 136 9.32 10.28 -7.79
N PRO A 137 10.44 9.83 -7.18
CA PRO A 137 11.73 10.46 -7.40
C PRO A 137 12.13 10.45 -8.88
N LEU A 138 12.50 11.60 -9.43
CA LEU A 138 12.86 11.71 -10.85
C LEU A 138 14.00 10.76 -11.23
N ALA A 139 14.99 10.58 -10.34
CA ALA A 139 16.08 9.63 -10.55
C ALA A 139 15.59 8.17 -10.70
N LEU A 140 14.53 7.80 -9.98
CA LEU A 140 13.90 6.48 -10.10
C LEU A 140 13.22 6.34 -11.47
N LEU A 141 12.42 7.33 -11.86
CA LEU A 141 11.70 7.33 -13.14
C LEU A 141 12.66 7.31 -14.34
N GLN A 142 13.73 8.11 -14.30
CA GLN A 142 14.77 8.14 -15.34
C GLN A 142 15.51 6.82 -15.47
N ARG A 143 15.74 6.10 -14.36
CA ARG A 143 16.39 4.78 -14.37
C ARG A 143 15.52 3.71 -15.03
N VAL A 144 14.20 3.79 -14.84
CA VAL A 144 13.24 2.87 -15.48
C VAL A 144 13.10 3.18 -16.97
N GLY A 145 13.04 4.47 -17.32
CA GLY A 145 12.87 4.93 -18.71
C GLY A 145 11.44 4.74 -19.23
N GLY A 146 11.28 4.67 -20.55
CA GLY A 146 9.96 4.60 -21.19
C GLY A 146 9.12 5.86 -20.98
N ASP A 147 7.80 5.69 -20.92
CA ASP A 147 6.85 6.81 -20.77
C ASP A 147 6.65 7.24 -19.30
N TRP A 148 7.30 6.56 -18.33
CA TRP A 148 7.13 6.86 -16.90
C TRP A 148 7.48 8.30 -16.52
N PRO A 149 8.61 8.90 -16.94
CA PRO A 149 8.91 10.29 -16.59
C PRO A 149 7.86 11.26 -17.13
N ALA A 150 7.36 11.02 -18.35
CA ALA A 150 6.33 11.87 -18.96
C ALA A 150 4.99 11.74 -18.24
N LEU A 151 4.56 10.51 -17.91
CA LEU A 151 3.31 10.25 -17.18
C LEU A 151 3.30 10.93 -15.80
N PHE A 152 4.37 10.79 -15.02
CA PHE A 152 4.44 11.40 -13.70
C PHE A 152 4.65 12.92 -13.75
N GLN A 153 5.21 13.46 -14.83
CA GLN A 153 5.18 14.91 -15.07
C GLN A 153 3.75 15.40 -15.30
N VAL A 154 2.94 14.67 -16.11
CA VAL A 154 1.52 14.99 -16.29
C VAL A 154 0.77 14.98 -14.95
N PHE A 155 1.04 14.01 -14.07
CA PHE A 155 0.44 14.00 -12.73
C PHE A 155 0.84 15.21 -11.89
N ALA A 156 2.11 15.64 -11.97
CA ALA A 156 2.56 16.83 -11.27
C ALA A 156 1.86 18.10 -11.79
N ASP A 157 1.74 18.23 -13.11
CA ASP A 157 1.06 19.37 -13.75
C ASP A 157 -0.44 19.39 -13.40
N MET A 158 -1.11 18.23 -13.42
CA MET A 158 -2.52 18.11 -13.02
C MET A 158 -2.75 18.41 -11.54
N ASP A 159 -1.80 18.08 -10.67
CA ASP A 159 -1.86 18.39 -9.24
C ASP A 159 -1.67 19.89 -8.97
N GLU A 160 -0.91 20.61 -9.81
CA GLU A 160 -0.72 22.07 -9.71
C GLU A 160 -1.98 22.86 -10.16
N ASP A 161 -2.68 22.36 -11.17
CA ASP A 161 -3.91 22.98 -11.69
C ASP A 161 -5.13 22.75 -10.78
N GLN A 162 -5.09 21.77 -9.88
CA GLN A 162 -6.18 21.49 -8.94
C GLN A 162 -6.02 22.29 -7.64
N THR A 163 -7.02 23.10 -7.31
CA THR A 163 -7.08 23.86 -6.04
C THR A 163 -7.08 23.00 -4.78
N GLU A 164 -7.42 21.70 -4.88
CA GLU A 164 -7.51 20.79 -3.72
C GLU A 164 -6.96 19.40 -4.06
N ARG A 165 -5.64 19.29 -4.22
CA ARG A 165 -4.95 17.98 -4.27
C ARG A 165 -5.27 17.17 -3.01
N VAL A 166 -5.81 15.97 -3.19
CA VAL A 166 -6.03 15.03 -2.07
C VAL A 166 -4.70 14.41 -1.66
N THR A 167 -4.22 14.80 -0.49
CA THR A 167 -3.00 14.27 0.13
C THR A 167 -3.32 13.43 1.36
N TRP A 168 -2.40 12.58 1.79
CA TRP A 168 -2.61 11.80 3.01
C TRP A 168 -2.81 12.71 4.24
N ARG A 169 -2.13 13.85 4.31
CA ARG A 169 -2.32 14.83 5.39
C ARG A 169 -3.70 15.45 5.40
N LEU A 170 -4.26 15.75 4.22
CA LEU A 170 -5.65 16.18 4.11
C LEU A 170 -6.59 15.09 4.62
N VAL A 171 -6.38 13.83 4.23
CA VAL A 171 -7.18 12.70 4.72
C VAL A 171 -7.08 12.54 6.24
N VAL A 172 -5.88 12.68 6.82
CA VAL A 172 -5.67 12.67 8.28
C VAL A 172 -6.48 13.77 8.95
N GLN A 173 -6.49 14.97 8.38
CA GLN A 173 -7.23 16.12 8.91
C GLN A 173 -8.75 15.93 8.79
N GLU A 174 -9.25 15.62 7.60
CA GLU A 174 -10.69 15.49 7.31
C GLU A 174 -11.34 14.36 8.10
N LEU A 175 -10.64 13.22 8.24
CA LEU A 175 -11.11 12.09 9.03
C LEU A 175 -10.76 12.21 10.53
N GLN A 176 -10.13 13.31 10.95
CA GLN A 176 -9.69 13.55 12.32
C GLN A 176 -8.90 12.36 12.89
N LEU A 177 -7.99 11.81 12.08
CA LEU A 177 -7.13 10.72 12.51
C LEU A 177 -6.10 11.26 13.53
N PRO A 178 -5.73 10.48 14.56
CA PRO A 178 -4.59 10.82 15.41
C PRO A 178 -3.35 11.05 14.55
N GLU A 179 -2.58 12.08 14.88
CA GLU A 179 -1.35 12.42 14.15
C GLU A 179 -0.39 11.23 14.05
N GLU A 180 -0.32 10.42 15.10
CA GLU A 180 0.51 9.22 15.20
C GLU A 180 0.14 8.14 14.17
N ASP A 181 -1.16 7.98 13.88
CA ASP A 181 -1.65 7.06 12.86
C ASP A 181 -1.26 7.56 11.47
N GLY A 182 -1.42 8.86 11.23
CA GLY A 182 -0.97 9.52 10.01
C GLY A 182 0.54 9.34 9.79
N ALA A 183 1.32 9.63 10.82
CA ALA A 183 2.77 9.54 10.79
C ALA A 183 3.27 8.10 10.61
N PHE A 184 2.58 7.10 11.17
CA PHE A 184 2.89 5.69 10.94
C PHE A 184 2.75 5.33 9.45
N ILE A 185 1.66 5.73 8.80
CA ILE A 185 1.46 5.49 7.37
C ILE A 185 2.51 6.20 6.51
N GLU A 186 2.90 7.44 6.84
CA GLU A 186 3.97 8.18 6.14
C GLU A 186 5.36 7.50 6.26
N ARG A 187 5.60 6.75 7.34
CA ARG A 187 6.83 5.96 7.52
C ARG A 187 6.82 4.67 6.71
N VAL A 188 5.67 4.01 6.60
CA VAL A 188 5.51 2.75 5.88
C VAL A 188 5.52 2.96 4.35
N LEU A 189 4.80 3.97 3.86
CA LEU A 189 4.56 4.19 2.43
C LEU A 189 5.62 5.10 1.79
N LYS A 190 6.87 4.64 1.76
CA LYS A 190 7.94 5.29 0.98
C LYS A 190 7.94 4.81 -0.47
N ILE A 191 8.08 5.72 -1.43
CA ILE A 191 8.16 5.32 -2.85
C ILE A 191 9.40 4.47 -3.09
N ASP A 192 10.56 4.88 -2.61
CA ASP A 192 11.79 4.10 -2.73
C ASP A 192 11.72 2.87 -1.80
N PRO A 193 11.78 1.63 -2.34
CA PRO A 193 11.80 0.43 -1.51
C PRO A 193 12.97 0.38 -0.52
N ALA A 194 14.10 1.04 -0.80
CA ALA A 194 15.26 1.08 0.09
C ALA A 194 15.05 1.97 1.32
N GLU A 195 14.11 2.92 1.26
CA GLU A 195 13.75 3.78 2.38
C GLU A 195 12.65 3.18 3.27
N ARG A 196 12.01 2.07 2.84
CA ARG A 196 10.97 1.42 3.63
C ARG A 196 11.58 0.66 4.81
N PRO A 197 11.02 0.81 6.02
CA PRO A 197 11.42 0.00 7.15
C PRO A 197 11.07 -1.48 6.92
N THR A 198 11.80 -2.38 7.56
CA THR A 198 11.45 -3.80 7.56
C THR A 198 10.23 -4.06 8.44
N ALA A 199 9.55 -5.20 8.24
CA ALA A 199 8.42 -5.59 9.10
C ALA A 199 8.82 -5.70 10.58
N ASP A 200 10.03 -6.19 10.87
CA ASP A 200 10.58 -6.27 12.23
C ASP A 200 10.84 -4.88 12.84
N ALA A 201 11.33 -3.92 12.04
CA ALA A 201 11.50 -2.55 12.49
C ALA A 201 10.14 -1.88 12.81
N LEU A 202 9.13 -2.13 11.97
CA LEU A 202 7.78 -1.59 12.18
C LEU A 202 7.11 -2.15 13.44
N LEU A 203 7.33 -3.42 13.80
CA LEU A 203 6.82 -3.99 15.06
C LEU A 203 7.34 -3.27 16.32
N LYS A 204 8.48 -2.60 16.19
CA LYS A 204 9.14 -1.82 17.26
C LYS A 204 8.80 -0.33 17.18
N ASP A 205 7.97 0.09 16.22
CA ASP A 205 7.57 1.48 16.04
C ASP A 205 6.76 1.96 17.26
N LYS A 206 6.97 3.22 17.66
CA LYS A 206 6.31 3.84 18.79
C LYS A 206 4.77 3.87 18.65
N TRP A 207 4.26 3.82 17.41
CA TRP A 207 2.84 3.76 17.12
C TRP A 207 2.13 2.61 17.85
N PHE A 208 2.82 1.50 18.12
CA PHE A 208 2.24 0.37 18.85
C PHE A 208 2.16 0.57 20.37
N SER A 209 2.82 1.60 20.92
CA SER A 209 2.90 1.87 22.35
C SER A 209 2.01 3.04 22.80
N GLU A 210 1.39 3.74 21.84
CA GLU A 210 0.51 4.89 22.06
C GLU A 210 -0.98 4.53 22.10
#